data_AF-A0A0M3J319-F1
#
_entry.id   AF-A0A0M3J319-F1
#
_cell.length_a   1.000
_cell.length_b   1.000
_cell.length_c   1.000
_cell.angle_alpha   90.00
_cell.angle_beta   90.00
_cell.angle_gamma   90.00
#
_symmetry.space_group_name_H-M   'P 1'
#
loop_
_entity.id
_entity.type
_entity.pdbx_description
1 polymer ?
#
loop_
_entity_poly.entity_id
_entity_poly.type
_entity_poly.pdbx_seq_one_letter_code
_entity_poly.pdbx_strand_id
1 'polypeptide(L)'
;MKKVQMLCDWEYMLEIGRTHLQETIPPQPSSIYIICHTSGTTGTPKGVQLSHCALLASMAGLYVQWCVPPNAMTFNNDDIHLSFLSLAHVYEQLLELFMIYVGGRVAVFGGDVSKLINDMLFFRPTVVALVPRILSRFHDRILQQMDEQNLLKRLLFRIAFKVKSRMFSRGTLRFDTVWDKFVFKKIHAQLGGKLRLLTTGGAPTSKELIRFSRIVYGCPIFEGYGQTECCAAGTITLPFDIEGGHVGGPAPWAQVKLVDVEELSYSASKNAGEVCFRGAALMSGYFKDDELTAKVIDDEGWLHTGDIGEWLSDGSLRIIDRKSNFLKLSQGDFVSPEEVEKIYSQHPAIKQVLEIVYEI
;
A
#
# COMPACT_ATOMS: atom_id res chain seq x y z
N MET A 1 -31.50 20.85 -26.88
CA MET A 1 -31.53 19.39 -27.10
C MET A 1 -30.17 18.82 -26.73
N LYS A 2 -30.07 18.02 -25.66
CA LYS A 2 -28.84 17.31 -25.30
C LYS A 2 -28.53 16.31 -26.42
N LYS A 3 -27.34 16.41 -27.04
CA LYS A 3 -26.83 15.36 -27.94
C LYS A 3 -26.80 14.07 -27.12
N VAL A 4 -27.65 13.13 -27.47
CA VAL A 4 -27.57 11.76 -26.97
C VAL A 4 -26.22 11.24 -27.42
N GLN A 5 -25.31 11.00 -26.47
CA GLN A 5 -24.13 10.18 -26.73
C GLN A 5 -24.65 8.83 -27.23
N MET A 6 -24.27 8.47 -28.46
CA MET A 6 -24.61 7.20 -29.06
C MET A 6 -24.18 6.09 -28.10
N LEU A 7 -25.15 5.43 -27.46
CA LEU A 7 -24.89 4.26 -26.62
C LEU A 7 -24.51 3.12 -27.57
N CYS A 8 -23.21 2.87 -27.66
CA CYS A 8 -22.65 1.77 -28.40
C CYS A 8 -22.67 0.54 -27.51
N ASP A 9 -23.30 -0.55 -27.95
CA ASP A 9 -23.13 -1.83 -27.28
C ASP A 9 -21.74 -2.42 -27.55
N TRP A 10 -21.37 -3.42 -26.75
CA TRP A 10 -20.05 -4.04 -26.81
C TRP A 10 -19.76 -4.69 -28.17
N GLU A 11 -20.75 -5.33 -28.78
CA GLU A 11 -20.60 -5.99 -30.08
C GLU A 11 -20.37 -4.97 -31.20
N TYR A 12 -21.08 -3.84 -31.17
CA TYR A 12 -20.86 -2.75 -32.10
C TYR A 12 -19.44 -2.16 -31.97
N MET A 13 -18.92 -1.99 -30.75
CA MET A 13 -17.54 -1.55 -30.53
C MET A 13 -16.52 -2.56 -31.07
N LEU A 14 -16.75 -3.86 -30.86
CA LEU A 14 -15.90 -4.92 -31.41
C LEU A 14 -15.91 -4.91 -32.95
N GLU A 15 -17.08 -4.69 -33.56
CA GLU A 15 -17.21 -4.67 -35.02
C GLU A 15 -16.52 -3.46 -35.64
N ILE A 16 -16.63 -2.27 -35.01
CA ILE A 16 -15.81 -1.10 -35.40
C ILE A 16 -14.32 -1.46 -35.33
N GLY A 17 -13.88 -2.08 -34.24
CA GLY A 17 -12.48 -2.47 -34.06
C GLY A 17 -11.98 -3.46 -35.12
N ARG A 18 -12.80 -4.44 -35.51
CA ARG A 18 -12.46 -5.41 -36.58
C ARG A 18 -12.39 -4.78 -37.96
N THR A 19 -13.27 -3.81 -38.23
CA THR A 19 -13.36 -3.14 -39.55
C THR A 19 -12.36 -2.01 -39.71
N HIS A 20 -11.81 -1.48 -38.61
CA HIS A 20 -10.87 -0.36 -38.58
C HIS A 20 -9.55 -0.70 -37.87
N LEU A 21 -9.00 -1.89 -38.14
CA LEU A 21 -7.71 -2.30 -37.60
C LEU A 21 -6.63 -1.26 -37.95
N GLN A 22 -5.95 -0.76 -36.91
CA GLN A 22 -4.78 0.10 -37.05
C GLN A 22 -3.53 -0.73 -36.88
N GLU A 23 -2.42 -0.33 -37.51
CA GLU A 23 -1.13 -0.92 -37.21
C GLU A 23 -0.78 -0.69 -35.73
N THR A 24 -0.22 -1.72 -35.10
CA THR A 24 0.25 -1.61 -33.73
C THR A 24 1.47 -0.70 -33.71
N ILE A 25 1.39 0.41 -32.96
CA ILE A 25 2.53 1.31 -32.75
C ILE A 25 3.18 0.89 -31.42
N PRO A 26 4.40 0.32 -31.44
CA PRO A 26 5.09 -0.03 -30.20
C PRO A 26 5.35 1.21 -29.34
N PRO A 27 5.08 1.16 -28.02
CA PRO A 27 5.32 2.29 -27.15
C PRO A 27 6.82 2.55 -26.98
N GLN A 28 7.18 3.82 -26.75
CA GLN A 28 8.49 4.20 -26.25
C GLN A 28 8.50 4.18 -24.72
N PRO A 29 9.67 4.10 -24.05
CA PRO A 29 9.73 4.17 -22.59
C PRO A 29 9.04 5.42 -22.01
N SER A 30 9.11 6.56 -22.71
CA SER A 30 8.47 7.82 -22.32
C SER A 30 7.00 7.93 -22.71
N SER A 31 6.45 6.99 -23.51
CA SER A 31 5.03 6.97 -23.83
C SER A 31 4.21 6.83 -22.56
N ILE A 32 3.12 7.59 -22.46
CA ILE A 32 2.20 7.50 -21.32
C ILE A 32 1.46 6.17 -21.39
N TYR A 33 1.60 5.37 -20.33
CA TYR A 33 0.94 4.09 -20.16
C TYR A 33 -0.46 4.29 -19.56
N ILE A 34 -0.57 5.09 -18.50
CA ILE A 34 -1.83 5.30 -17.78
C ILE A 34 -1.95 6.74 -17.26
N ILE A 35 -3.19 7.23 -17.22
CA ILE A 35 -3.54 8.46 -16.52
C ILE A 35 -4.40 8.09 -15.31
N CYS A 36 -3.78 8.05 -14.14
CA CYS A 36 -4.45 7.73 -12.88
C CYS A 36 -5.05 9.00 -12.28
N HIS A 37 -6.37 9.03 -12.07
CA HIS A 37 -7.01 10.18 -11.45
C HIS A 37 -6.95 10.09 -9.93
N THR A 38 -6.45 11.14 -9.29
CA THR A 38 -6.40 11.28 -7.84
C THR A 38 -7.37 12.37 -7.38
N SER A 39 -8.15 12.10 -6.33
CA SER A 39 -8.95 13.12 -5.66
C SER A 39 -8.06 13.87 -4.68
N GLY A 40 -7.61 15.06 -5.07
CA GLY A 40 -6.93 16.00 -4.15
C GLY A 40 -7.91 16.63 -3.16
N THR A 41 -7.39 17.36 -2.18
CA THR A 41 -8.17 18.11 -1.17
C THR A 41 -9.13 19.13 -1.78
N THR A 42 -8.89 19.57 -3.03
CA THR A 42 -9.71 20.53 -3.76
C THR A 42 -10.95 19.91 -4.43
N GLY A 43 -11.15 18.59 -4.35
CA GLY A 43 -12.32 17.87 -4.89
C GLY A 43 -12.35 17.69 -6.41
N THR A 44 -11.50 18.37 -7.18
CA THR A 44 -11.34 18.16 -8.63
C THR A 44 -10.32 17.05 -8.88
N PRO A 45 -10.67 15.96 -9.58
CA PRO A 45 -9.73 14.89 -9.88
C PRO A 45 -8.57 15.39 -10.77
N LYS A 46 -7.34 15.05 -10.39
CA LYS A 46 -6.13 15.38 -11.13
C LYS A 46 -5.61 14.13 -11.83
N GLY A 47 -5.37 14.20 -13.14
CA GLY A 47 -4.90 13.05 -13.92
C GLY A 47 -3.38 12.93 -13.88
N VAL A 48 -2.82 12.04 -13.07
CA VAL A 48 -1.37 11.78 -13.02
C VAL A 48 -0.96 10.96 -14.23
N GLN A 49 -0.05 11.48 -15.06
CA GLN A 49 0.47 10.78 -16.23
C GLN A 49 1.67 9.91 -15.85
N LEU A 50 1.53 8.59 -16.00
CA LEU A 50 2.60 7.63 -15.75
C LEU A 50 3.07 7.02 -17.06
N SER A 51 4.38 7.07 -17.31
CA SER A 51 5.00 6.47 -18.48
C SER A 51 5.21 4.96 -18.31
N HIS A 52 5.47 4.25 -19.42
CA HIS A 52 5.89 2.85 -19.37
C HIS A 52 7.17 2.67 -18.53
N CYS A 53 8.15 3.55 -18.69
CA CYS A 53 9.39 3.54 -17.92
C CYS A 53 9.11 3.66 -16.43
N ALA A 54 8.21 4.56 -16.03
CA ALA A 54 7.93 4.79 -14.62
C ALA A 54 7.39 3.55 -13.91
N LEU A 55 6.39 2.90 -14.52
CA LEU A 55 5.79 1.69 -13.95
C LEU A 55 6.77 0.49 -13.95
N LEU A 56 7.57 0.33 -15.02
CA LEU A 56 8.60 -0.70 -15.07
C LEU A 56 9.72 -0.46 -14.05
N ALA A 57 10.12 0.79 -13.81
CA ALA A 57 11.11 1.14 -12.80
C ALA A 57 10.61 0.82 -11.38
N SER A 58 9.34 1.15 -11.09
CA SER A 58 8.71 0.80 -9.81
C SER A 58 8.64 -0.71 -9.61
N MET A 59 8.22 -1.46 -10.63
CA MET A 59 8.18 -2.93 -10.61
C MET A 59 9.58 -3.53 -10.43
N ALA A 60 10.58 -3.04 -11.16
CA ALA A 60 11.97 -3.46 -11.01
C ALA A 60 12.48 -3.22 -9.58
N GLY A 61 12.02 -2.13 -8.94
CA GLY A 61 12.28 -1.87 -7.52
C GLY A 61 11.78 -3.00 -6.61
N LEU A 62 10.52 -3.43 -6.78
CA LEU A 62 9.97 -4.57 -6.04
C LEU A 62 10.75 -5.85 -6.32
N TYR A 63 11.08 -6.12 -7.60
CA TYR A 63 11.84 -7.31 -7.98
C TYR A 63 13.23 -7.33 -7.33
N VAL A 64 13.95 -6.21 -7.36
CA VAL A 64 15.27 -6.12 -6.72
C VAL A 64 15.14 -6.30 -5.20
N GLN A 65 14.17 -5.66 -4.56
CA GLN A 65 14.00 -5.78 -3.11
C GLN A 65 13.54 -7.16 -2.66
N TRP A 66 12.72 -7.87 -3.42
CA TRP A 66 12.19 -9.16 -2.97
C TRP A 66 13.02 -10.34 -3.50
N CYS A 67 13.40 -10.32 -4.77
CA CYS A 67 13.92 -11.49 -5.47
C CYS A 67 15.46 -11.57 -5.49
N VAL A 68 16.16 -10.44 -5.38
CA VAL A 68 17.64 -10.42 -5.44
C VAL A 68 18.21 -10.68 -4.03
N PRO A 69 19.40 -11.31 -3.90
CA PRO A 69 20.08 -11.43 -2.61
C PRO A 69 20.24 -10.07 -1.91
N PRO A 70 20.08 -10.01 -0.58
CA PRO A 70 20.02 -11.13 0.36
C PRO A 70 18.62 -11.76 0.53
N ASN A 71 17.58 -11.16 -0.05
CA ASN A 71 16.19 -11.56 0.22
C ASN A 71 15.76 -12.82 -0.54
N ALA A 72 16.20 -12.93 -1.80
CA ALA A 72 16.15 -14.17 -2.60
C ALA A 72 14.76 -14.86 -2.64
N MET A 73 13.67 -14.11 -2.60
CA MET A 73 12.33 -14.66 -2.74
C MET A 73 12.10 -15.15 -4.16
N THR A 74 11.68 -16.40 -4.30
CA THR A 74 11.37 -16.98 -5.61
C THR A 74 9.89 -16.80 -5.93
N PHE A 75 9.59 -16.37 -7.16
CA PHE A 75 8.25 -16.33 -7.71
C PHE A 75 8.21 -17.16 -8.99
N ASN A 76 7.08 -17.81 -9.27
CA ASN A 76 6.90 -18.62 -10.46
C ASN A 76 5.41 -18.71 -10.85
N ASN A 77 5.11 -19.58 -11.81
CA ASN A 77 3.77 -19.83 -12.32
C ASN A 77 2.78 -20.45 -11.31
N ASP A 78 3.25 -20.93 -10.16
CA ASP A 78 2.38 -21.37 -9.08
C ASP A 78 1.85 -20.20 -8.25
N ASP A 79 2.45 -19.02 -8.35
CA ASP A 79 1.99 -17.84 -7.62
C ASP A 79 0.71 -17.26 -8.20
N ILE A 80 -0.17 -16.86 -7.29
CA ILE A 80 -1.48 -16.29 -7.60
C ILE A 80 -1.65 -15.04 -6.76
N HIS A 81 -1.81 -13.90 -7.42
CA HIS A 81 -2.26 -12.66 -6.81
C HIS A 81 -3.76 -12.51 -6.96
N LEU A 82 -4.47 -12.20 -5.87
CA LEU A 82 -5.88 -11.86 -5.91
C LEU A 82 -6.05 -10.36 -6.15
N SER A 83 -6.42 -9.99 -7.37
CA SER A 83 -6.72 -8.63 -7.81
C SER A 83 -8.16 -8.28 -7.43
N PHE A 84 -8.29 -7.36 -6.47
CA PHE A 84 -9.58 -6.83 -6.02
C PHE A 84 -9.55 -5.32 -5.72
N LEU A 85 -8.37 -4.70 -5.72
CA LEU A 85 -8.29 -3.24 -5.70
C LEU A 85 -8.68 -2.71 -7.08
N SER A 86 -9.04 -1.43 -7.14
CA SER A 86 -9.41 -0.80 -8.41
C SER A 86 -8.21 -0.71 -9.35
N LEU A 87 -8.37 -1.12 -10.60
CA LEU A 87 -7.39 -0.90 -11.66
C LEU A 87 -7.11 0.59 -11.96
N ALA A 88 -7.96 1.50 -11.47
CA ALA A 88 -7.70 2.93 -11.51
C ALA A 88 -6.61 3.37 -10.52
N HIS A 89 -6.28 2.53 -9.53
CA HIS A 89 -5.30 2.80 -8.49
C HIS A 89 -3.94 2.20 -8.87
N VAL A 90 -2.88 3.02 -8.86
CA VAL A 90 -1.53 2.60 -9.30
C VAL A 90 -0.95 1.42 -8.52
N TYR A 91 -1.39 1.25 -7.26
CA TYR A 91 -0.96 0.12 -6.43
C TYR A 91 -1.33 -1.24 -7.04
N GLU A 92 -2.54 -1.38 -7.57
CA GLU A 92 -2.97 -2.63 -8.22
C GLU A 92 -2.20 -2.83 -9.53
N GLN A 93 -2.03 -1.76 -10.33
CA GLN A 93 -1.25 -1.78 -11.57
C GLN A 93 0.18 -2.28 -11.34
N LEU A 94 0.83 -1.83 -10.26
CA LEU A 94 2.19 -2.24 -9.91
C LEU A 94 2.25 -3.74 -9.55
N LEU A 95 1.29 -4.25 -8.78
CA LEU A 95 1.28 -5.65 -8.37
C LEU A 95 0.90 -6.59 -9.51
N GLU A 96 -0.09 -6.25 -10.33
CA GLU A 96 -0.40 -7.02 -11.53
C GLU A 96 0.81 -7.07 -12.47
N LEU A 97 1.49 -5.95 -12.69
CA LEU A 97 2.69 -5.91 -13.51
C LEU A 97 3.82 -6.77 -12.91
N PHE A 98 4.05 -6.69 -11.60
CA PHE A 98 5.03 -7.53 -10.93
C PHE A 98 4.71 -9.02 -11.13
N MET A 99 3.46 -9.42 -10.94
CA MET A 99 3.02 -10.80 -11.10
C MET A 99 3.17 -11.30 -12.53
N ILE A 100 2.86 -10.47 -13.52
CA ILE A 100 3.07 -10.78 -14.94
C ILE A 100 4.58 -10.95 -15.21
N TYR A 101 5.41 -10.03 -14.71
CA TYR A 101 6.86 -10.04 -14.92
C TYR A 101 7.52 -11.32 -14.39
N VAL A 102 7.11 -11.79 -13.21
CA VAL A 102 7.65 -13.02 -12.59
C VAL A 102 6.98 -14.31 -13.10
N GLY A 103 6.09 -14.21 -14.09
CA GLY A 103 5.38 -15.35 -14.68
C GLY A 103 4.30 -15.96 -13.78
N GLY A 104 3.83 -15.22 -12.78
CA GLY A 104 2.72 -15.59 -11.90
C GLY A 104 1.35 -15.39 -12.55
N ARG A 105 0.30 -15.55 -11.76
CA ARG A 105 -1.10 -15.46 -12.20
C ARG A 105 -1.84 -14.38 -11.44
N VAL A 106 -2.75 -13.69 -12.13
CA VAL A 106 -3.67 -12.73 -11.53
C VAL A 106 -5.08 -13.33 -11.52
N ALA A 107 -5.65 -13.49 -10.33
CA ALA A 107 -7.02 -13.91 -10.12
C ALA A 107 -7.89 -12.67 -9.88
N VAL A 108 -8.87 -12.44 -10.75
CA VAL A 108 -9.80 -11.31 -10.63
C VAL A 108 -10.96 -11.72 -9.72
N PHE A 109 -11.21 -10.93 -8.68
CA PHE A 109 -12.29 -11.18 -7.71
C PHE A 109 -13.70 -11.07 -8.33
N GLY A 110 -14.71 -11.59 -7.61
CA GLY A 110 -16.09 -11.63 -8.11
C GLY A 110 -16.85 -10.30 -8.13
N GLY A 111 -16.20 -9.16 -7.92
CA GLY A 111 -16.81 -7.81 -7.92
C GLY A 111 -17.42 -7.36 -6.59
N ASP A 112 -17.48 -8.23 -5.58
CA ASP A 112 -18.05 -7.92 -4.25
C ASP A 112 -17.03 -8.19 -3.13
N VAL A 113 -16.46 -7.10 -2.60
CA VAL A 113 -15.44 -7.16 -1.53
C VAL A 113 -15.98 -7.81 -0.25
N SER A 114 -17.30 -7.85 -0.02
CA SER A 114 -17.87 -8.54 1.14
C SER A 114 -17.68 -10.07 1.06
N LYS A 115 -17.49 -10.61 -0.15
CA LYS A 115 -17.29 -12.04 -0.43
C LYS A 115 -15.81 -12.40 -0.64
N LEU A 116 -14.88 -11.49 -0.36
CA LEU A 116 -13.45 -11.68 -0.62
C LEU A 116 -12.87 -12.98 -0.01
N ILE A 117 -13.36 -13.41 1.16
CA ILE A 117 -12.94 -14.70 1.75
C ILE A 117 -13.34 -15.90 0.88
N ASN A 118 -14.51 -15.86 0.24
CA ASN A 118 -14.93 -16.93 -0.66
C ASN A 118 -14.02 -16.97 -1.90
N ASP A 119 -13.64 -15.80 -2.42
CA ASP A 119 -12.69 -15.70 -3.53
C ASP A 119 -11.30 -16.23 -3.11
N MET A 120 -10.82 -15.90 -1.90
CA MET A 120 -9.57 -16.44 -1.36
C MET A 120 -9.63 -17.96 -1.19
N LEU A 121 -10.75 -18.51 -0.74
CA LEU A 121 -10.94 -19.97 -0.62
C LEU A 121 -10.93 -20.66 -1.99
N PHE A 122 -11.51 -20.03 -3.01
CA PHE A 122 -11.57 -20.57 -4.37
C PHE A 122 -10.21 -20.49 -5.07
N PHE A 123 -9.62 -19.29 -5.14
CA PHE A 123 -8.38 -19.05 -5.88
C PHE A 123 -7.12 -19.49 -5.13
N ARG A 124 -7.19 -19.58 -3.79
CA ARG A 124 -6.07 -19.95 -2.92
C ARG A 124 -4.82 -19.11 -3.20
N PRO A 125 -4.90 -17.77 -3.07
CA PRO A 125 -3.83 -16.87 -3.47
C PRO A 125 -2.56 -17.08 -2.64
N THR A 126 -1.41 -16.80 -3.25
CA THR A 126 -0.09 -16.79 -2.60
C THR A 126 0.34 -15.37 -2.21
N VAL A 127 -0.14 -14.36 -2.95
CA VAL A 127 0.17 -12.93 -2.80
C VAL A 127 -1.12 -12.14 -2.70
N VAL A 128 -1.30 -11.30 -1.68
CA VAL A 128 -2.48 -10.41 -1.59
C VAL A 128 -2.07 -9.01 -1.13
N ALA A 129 -2.61 -7.99 -1.77
CA ALA A 129 -2.55 -6.63 -1.25
C ALA A 129 -3.77 -6.33 -0.39
N LEU A 130 -3.56 -5.98 0.88
CA LEU A 130 -4.62 -5.57 1.78
C LEU A 130 -4.36 -4.14 2.22
N VAL A 131 -5.20 -3.21 1.79
CA VAL A 131 -5.20 -1.85 2.37
C VAL A 131 -5.54 -1.91 3.87
N PRO A 132 -5.05 -0.97 4.69
CA PRO A 132 -5.15 -1.05 6.16
C PRO A 132 -6.58 -1.32 6.65
N ARG A 133 -7.58 -0.70 6.03
CA ARG A 133 -8.99 -0.90 6.38
C ARG A 133 -9.45 -2.36 6.22
N ILE A 134 -9.04 -3.05 5.17
CA ILE A 134 -9.39 -4.46 4.94
C ILE A 134 -8.57 -5.36 5.88
N LEU A 135 -7.30 -5.02 6.11
CA LEU A 135 -6.44 -5.71 7.06
C LEU A 135 -7.01 -5.68 8.48
N SER A 136 -7.46 -4.51 8.96
CA SER A 136 -8.14 -4.32 10.26
C SER A 136 -9.43 -5.13 10.32
N ARG A 137 -10.23 -5.13 9.25
CA ARG A 137 -11.47 -5.92 9.21
C ARG A 137 -11.22 -7.42 9.39
N PHE A 138 -10.14 -7.94 8.82
CA PHE A 138 -9.76 -9.35 8.97
C PHE A 138 -9.27 -9.64 10.39
N HIS A 139 -8.47 -8.74 10.96
CA HIS A 139 -8.04 -8.78 12.36
C HIS A 139 -9.24 -8.87 13.31
N ASP A 140 -10.19 -7.93 13.20
CA ASP A 140 -11.36 -7.85 14.07
C ASP A 140 -12.24 -9.09 13.97
N ARG A 141 -12.43 -9.60 12.75
CA ARG A 141 -13.18 -10.85 12.51
C ARG A 141 -12.53 -12.05 13.20
N ILE A 142 -11.20 -12.14 13.22
CA ILE A 142 -10.50 -13.23 13.90
C ILE A 142 -10.62 -13.12 15.41
N LEU A 143 -10.48 -11.91 15.96
CA LEU A 143 -10.66 -11.69 17.39
C LEU A 143 -12.08 -12.04 17.83
N GLN A 144 -13.11 -11.63 17.07
CA GLN A 144 -14.49 -11.99 17.32
C GLN A 144 -14.69 -13.52 17.29
N GLN A 145 -14.19 -14.21 16.26
CA GLN A 145 -14.26 -15.68 16.17
C GLN A 145 -13.53 -16.37 17.31
N MET A 146 -12.45 -15.77 17.83
CA MET A 146 -11.68 -16.29 18.96
C MET A 146 -12.42 -16.12 20.28
N ASP A 147 -13.16 -15.03 20.47
CA ASP A 147 -13.95 -14.78 21.68
C ASP A 147 -15.13 -15.75 21.82
N GLU A 148 -15.65 -16.27 20.71
CA GLU A 148 -16.65 -17.33 20.66
C GLU A 148 -16.06 -18.73 20.98
N GLN A 149 -14.73 -18.89 21.03
CA GLN A 149 -14.10 -20.18 21.37
C GLN A 149 -14.06 -20.44 22.88
N ASN A 150 -13.93 -21.72 23.24
CA ASN A 150 -13.73 -22.12 24.63
C ASN A 150 -12.40 -21.61 25.22
N LEU A 151 -12.34 -21.56 26.56
CA LEU A 151 -11.20 -21.01 27.30
C LEU A 151 -9.86 -21.67 26.94
N LEU A 152 -9.85 -22.99 26.69
CA LEU A 152 -8.64 -23.72 26.32
C LEU A 152 -8.08 -23.25 24.97
N LYS A 153 -8.94 -23.09 23.95
CA LYS A 153 -8.53 -22.58 22.64
C LYS A 153 -8.05 -21.13 22.71
N ARG A 154 -8.75 -20.28 23.49
CA ARG A 154 -8.34 -18.88 23.72
C ARG A 154 -6.98 -18.80 24.42
N LEU A 155 -6.75 -19.63 25.43
CA LEU A 155 -5.46 -19.74 26.11
C LEU A 155 -4.36 -20.21 25.17
N LEU A 156 -4.63 -21.26 24.37
CA LEU A 156 -3.68 -21.78 23.39
C LEU A 156 -3.30 -20.73 22.34
N PHE A 157 -4.29 -19.97 21.84
CA PHE A 157 -4.05 -18.86 20.92
C PHE A 157 -3.15 -17.78 21.55
N ARG A 158 -3.45 -17.35 22.78
CA ARG A 158 -2.62 -16.37 23.51
C ARG A 158 -1.19 -16.87 23.73
N ILE A 159 -1.00 -18.14 24.08
CA ILE A 159 0.32 -18.75 24.23
C ILE A 159 1.06 -18.76 22.89
N ALA A 160 0.42 -19.27 21.83
CA ALA A 160 0.99 -19.33 20.49
C ALA A 160 1.43 -17.94 19.99
N PHE A 161 0.54 -16.97 20.13
CA PHE A 161 0.80 -15.57 19.79
C PHE A 161 2.00 -15.03 20.57
N LYS A 162 2.02 -15.18 21.90
CA LYS A 162 3.11 -14.71 22.76
C LYS A 162 4.46 -15.37 22.43
N VAL A 163 4.46 -16.66 22.09
CA VAL A 163 5.67 -17.39 21.69
C VAL A 163 6.19 -16.86 20.36
N LYS A 164 5.36 -16.80 19.30
CA LYS A 164 5.77 -16.25 18.00
C LYS A 164 6.18 -14.78 18.10
N SER A 165 5.47 -13.99 18.90
CA SER A 165 5.78 -12.60 19.20
C SER A 165 7.19 -12.43 19.78
N ARG A 166 7.61 -13.33 20.68
CA ARG A 166 8.98 -13.35 21.22
C ARG A 166 10.02 -13.82 20.21
N MET A 167 9.67 -14.78 19.34
CA MET A 167 10.56 -15.22 18.25
C MET A 167 10.86 -14.05 17.31
N PHE A 168 9.84 -13.29 16.92
CA PHE A 168 9.99 -12.15 16.02
C PHE A 168 10.83 -11.04 16.64
N SER A 169 10.59 -10.69 17.92
CA SER A 169 11.44 -9.73 18.65
C SER A 169 12.89 -10.18 18.85
N ARG A 170 13.23 -11.44 18.51
CA ARG A 170 14.61 -11.96 18.49
C ARG A 170 15.14 -12.12 17.06
N GLY A 171 14.48 -11.54 16.06
CA GLY A 171 14.85 -11.64 14.64
C GLY A 171 14.53 -12.97 13.98
N THR A 172 13.76 -13.86 14.62
CA THR A 172 13.41 -15.18 14.05
C THR A 172 12.05 -15.13 13.36
N LEU A 173 12.03 -14.72 12.10
CA LEU A 173 10.84 -14.76 11.24
C LEU A 173 10.65 -16.15 10.63
N ARG A 174 9.87 -17.00 11.32
CA ARG A 174 9.44 -18.31 10.80
C ARG A 174 7.92 -18.41 10.75
N PHE A 175 7.44 -18.96 9.64
CA PHE A 175 6.02 -19.03 9.30
C PHE A 175 5.50 -20.47 9.14
N ASP A 176 6.34 -21.46 9.43
CA ASP A 176 6.09 -22.90 9.27
C ASP A 176 6.20 -23.67 10.60
N THR A 177 6.00 -22.96 11.72
CA THR A 177 6.18 -23.50 13.08
C THR A 177 5.06 -24.47 13.48
N VAL A 178 5.23 -25.15 14.61
CA VAL A 178 4.16 -25.97 15.19
C VAL A 178 2.89 -25.14 15.46
N TRP A 179 3.02 -23.87 15.82
CA TRP A 179 1.88 -22.98 16.05
C TRP A 179 1.12 -22.69 14.76
N ASP A 180 1.82 -22.53 13.64
CA ASP A 180 1.22 -22.34 12.31
C ASP A 180 0.43 -23.58 11.88
N LYS A 181 0.99 -24.76 12.14
CA LYS A 181 0.39 -26.05 11.75
C LYS A 181 -0.80 -26.48 12.62
N PHE A 182 -0.89 -26.04 13.87
CA PHE A 182 -1.93 -26.50 14.81
C PHE A 182 -2.87 -25.40 15.29
N VAL A 183 -2.39 -24.19 15.55
CA VAL A 183 -3.19 -23.08 16.11
C VAL A 183 -3.72 -22.19 15.01
N PHE A 184 -2.86 -21.73 14.10
CA PHE A 184 -3.24 -20.80 13.04
C PHE A 184 -3.76 -21.48 11.76
N LYS A 185 -3.65 -22.82 11.65
CA LYS A 185 -4.08 -23.61 10.48
C LYS A 185 -5.48 -23.27 9.96
N LYS A 186 -6.46 -23.09 10.85
CA LYS A 186 -7.84 -22.74 10.45
C LYS A 186 -7.92 -21.34 9.85
N ILE A 187 -7.16 -20.38 10.39
CA ILE A 187 -7.08 -19.01 9.89
C ILE A 187 -6.38 -19.00 8.53
N HIS A 188 -5.25 -19.72 8.40
CA HIS A 188 -4.56 -19.85 7.12
C HIS A 188 -5.48 -20.48 6.05
N ALA A 189 -6.27 -21.48 6.42
CA ALA A 189 -7.25 -22.10 5.53
C ALA A 189 -8.33 -21.10 5.06
N GLN A 190 -8.80 -20.19 5.91
CA GLN A 190 -9.75 -19.13 5.52
C GLN A 190 -9.15 -18.16 4.49
N LEU A 191 -7.82 -17.97 4.50
CA LEU A 191 -7.07 -17.18 3.53
C LEU A 191 -6.61 -17.99 2.30
N GLY A 192 -7.21 -19.18 2.07
CA GLY A 192 -6.88 -20.05 0.94
C GLY A 192 -5.74 -21.05 1.17
N GLY A 193 -5.03 -20.94 2.30
CA GLY A 193 -4.04 -21.90 2.78
C GLY A 193 -2.72 -21.95 2.00
N LYS A 194 -2.52 -21.03 1.05
CA LYS A 194 -1.29 -20.90 0.25
C LYS A 194 -0.63 -19.51 0.37
N LEU A 195 -1.21 -18.63 1.18
CA LEU A 195 -0.70 -17.28 1.38
C LEU A 195 0.74 -17.33 1.90
N ARG A 196 1.65 -16.64 1.21
CA ARG A 196 3.07 -16.56 1.57
C ARG A 196 3.61 -15.13 1.59
N LEU A 197 2.83 -14.16 1.11
CA LEU A 197 3.21 -12.75 1.07
C LEU A 197 1.95 -11.89 1.16
N LEU A 198 2.02 -10.84 1.97
CA LEU A 198 1.05 -9.76 1.98
C LEU A 198 1.75 -8.41 1.78
N THR A 199 1.07 -7.50 1.09
CA THR A 199 1.48 -6.10 1.01
C THR A 199 0.39 -5.21 1.59
N THR A 200 0.77 -4.09 2.19
CA THR A 200 -0.15 -3.05 2.66
C THR A 200 0.43 -1.68 2.34
N GLY A 201 -0.45 -0.70 2.15
CA GLY A 201 -0.08 0.66 1.80
C GLY A 201 -1.31 1.50 1.45
N GLY A 202 -1.06 2.75 1.07
CA GLY A 202 -2.11 3.73 0.72
C GLY A 202 -2.77 4.43 1.89
N ALA A 203 -2.56 3.95 3.12
CA ALA A 203 -2.89 4.64 4.37
C ALA A 203 -2.00 4.11 5.51
N PRO A 204 -1.87 4.84 6.63
CA PRO A 204 -1.10 4.38 7.78
C PRO A 204 -1.65 3.11 8.43
N THR A 205 -0.73 2.26 8.90
CA THR A 205 -1.06 1.03 9.63
C THR A 205 -0.41 1.05 11.01
N SER A 206 -1.12 0.56 12.04
CA SER A 206 -0.55 0.45 13.38
C SER A 206 0.47 -0.70 13.46
N LYS A 207 1.50 -0.49 14.29
CA LYS A 207 2.53 -1.50 14.59
C LYS A 207 1.92 -2.80 15.10
N GLU A 208 0.89 -2.68 15.94
CA GLU A 208 0.17 -3.79 16.55
C GLU A 208 -0.54 -4.62 15.48
N LEU A 209 -1.20 -3.98 14.52
CA LEU A 209 -1.90 -4.65 13.44
C LEU A 209 -0.93 -5.37 12.50
N ILE A 210 0.18 -4.74 12.11
CA ILE A 210 1.23 -5.39 11.30
C ILE A 210 1.80 -6.62 12.03
N ARG A 211 2.18 -6.46 13.30
CA ARG A 211 2.74 -7.55 14.11
C ARG A 211 1.74 -8.69 14.27
N PHE A 212 0.49 -8.38 14.59
CA PHE A 212 -0.56 -9.38 14.71
C PHE A 212 -0.71 -10.15 13.40
N SER A 213 -0.85 -9.42 12.30
CA SER A 213 -1.13 -9.98 10.98
C SER A 213 0.01 -10.90 10.51
N ARG A 214 1.28 -10.49 10.67
CA ARG A 214 2.45 -11.35 10.36
C ARG A 214 2.42 -12.67 11.14
N ILE A 215 2.08 -12.60 12.42
CA ILE A 215 2.05 -13.78 13.30
C ILE A 215 0.91 -14.73 12.93
N VAL A 216 -0.30 -14.18 12.76
CA VAL A 216 -1.57 -14.91 12.69
C VAL A 216 -1.92 -15.38 11.27
N TYR A 217 -1.50 -14.64 10.24
CA TYR A 217 -1.67 -15.04 8.84
C TYR A 217 -0.53 -15.93 8.35
N GLY A 218 0.58 -15.95 9.09
CA GLY A 218 1.69 -16.86 8.79
C GLY A 218 2.46 -16.48 7.54
N CYS A 219 2.68 -15.19 7.29
CA CYS A 219 3.50 -14.72 6.17
C CYS A 219 4.14 -13.35 6.47
N PRO A 220 5.20 -12.97 5.74
CA PRO A 220 5.70 -11.60 5.75
C PRO A 220 4.62 -10.62 5.28
N ILE A 221 4.70 -9.40 5.82
CA ILE A 221 3.87 -8.25 5.42
C ILE A 221 4.81 -7.12 5.07
N PHE A 222 4.72 -6.67 3.83
CA PHE A 222 5.42 -5.51 3.31
C PHE A 222 4.54 -4.28 3.37
N GLU A 223 4.87 -3.37 4.27
CA GLU A 223 4.31 -2.03 4.27
C GLU A 223 5.15 -1.13 3.36
N GLY A 224 4.48 -0.41 2.46
CA GLY A 224 5.11 0.54 1.56
C GLY A 224 4.38 1.88 1.53
N TYR A 225 5.14 2.93 1.25
CA TYR A 225 4.63 4.29 1.11
C TYR A 225 4.98 4.86 -0.25
N GLY A 226 4.03 5.62 -0.76
CA GLY A 226 4.18 6.51 -1.89
C GLY A 226 2.81 6.95 -2.37
N GLN A 227 2.79 7.58 -3.53
CA GLN A 227 1.65 8.27 -4.08
C GLN A 227 1.49 7.87 -5.56
N THR A 228 0.44 8.37 -6.21
CA THR A 228 0.27 8.09 -7.64
C THR A 228 1.40 8.73 -8.45
N GLU A 229 1.80 9.93 -8.04
CA GLU A 229 2.85 10.79 -8.60
C GLU A 229 4.25 10.16 -8.56
N CYS A 230 4.48 9.16 -7.70
CA CYS A 230 5.73 8.41 -7.61
C CYS A 230 5.56 6.91 -7.93
N CYS A 231 4.50 6.58 -8.66
CA CYS A 231 4.21 5.23 -9.16
C CYS A 231 4.11 4.16 -8.05
N ALA A 232 3.23 4.42 -7.09
CA ALA A 232 2.89 3.57 -5.95
C ALA A 232 3.93 3.56 -4.81
N ALA A 233 4.97 2.73 -4.85
CA ALA A 233 5.85 2.52 -3.70
C ALA A 233 7.22 3.18 -3.89
N GLY A 234 7.43 4.33 -3.25
CA GLY A 234 8.72 5.04 -3.17
C GLY A 234 9.60 4.57 -2.01
N THR A 235 8.99 4.05 -0.94
CA THR A 235 9.68 3.31 0.13
C THR A 235 8.95 2.03 0.45
N ILE A 236 9.67 1.02 0.94
CA ILE A 236 9.06 -0.24 1.37
C ILE A 236 9.92 -0.95 2.42
N THR A 237 9.24 -1.63 3.34
CA THR A 237 9.84 -2.50 4.35
C THR A 237 10.49 -3.74 3.72
N LEU A 238 11.49 -4.29 4.42
CA LEU A 238 12.26 -5.44 3.94
C LEU A 238 11.68 -6.77 4.45
N PRO A 239 11.99 -7.93 3.81
CA PRO A 239 11.40 -9.22 4.20
C PRO A 239 11.70 -9.67 5.62
N PHE A 240 12.84 -9.22 6.15
CA PHE A 240 13.29 -9.51 7.50
C PHE A 240 12.87 -8.44 8.52
N ASP A 241 12.06 -7.48 8.10
CA ASP A 241 11.57 -6.43 8.97
C ASP A 241 10.56 -6.99 9.98
N ILE A 242 10.90 -6.88 11.26
CA ILE A 242 10.11 -7.43 12.37
C ILE A 242 9.21 -6.38 13.02
N GLU A 243 9.51 -5.11 12.82
CA GLU A 243 8.78 -3.99 13.42
C GLU A 243 7.75 -3.43 12.42
N GLY A 244 6.84 -2.64 12.94
CA GLY A 244 5.86 -1.91 12.14
C GLY A 244 5.78 -0.47 12.65
N GLY A 245 5.01 0.36 11.94
CA GLY A 245 4.96 1.80 12.22
C GLY A 245 6.05 2.61 11.51
N HIS A 246 6.67 2.03 10.47
CA HIS A 246 7.51 2.69 9.49
C HIS A 246 7.25 2.06 8.12
N VAL A 247 7.66 2.74 7.06
CA VAL A 247 7.41 2.36 5.65
C VAL A 247 8.71 1.94 4.96
N GLY A 248 9.71 1.56 5.76
CA GLY A 248 10.98 1.01 5.31
C GLY A 248 11.89 2.04 4.64
N GLY A 249 12.81 1.55 3.82
CA GLY A 249 13.80 2.39 3.13
C GLY A 249 13.39 2.74 1.69
N PRO A 250 14.13 3.64 1.03
CA PRO A 250 13.96 3.96 -0.39
C PRO A 250 13.90 2.70 -1.27
N ALA A 251 12.95 2.69 -2.21
CA ALA A 251 12.94 1.71 -3.29
C ALA A 251 14.18 1.90 -4.19
N PRO A 252 14.68 0.85 -4.88
CA PRO A 252 15.90 0.93 -5.68
C PRO A 252 15.90 2.02 -6.77
N TRP A 253 14.72 2.42 -7.26
CA TRP A 253 14.58 3.49 -8.25
C TRP A 253 14.57 4.89 -7.63
N ALA A 254 14.36 5.00 -6.31
CA ALA A 254 14.01 6.23 -5.61
C ALA A 254 15.19 6.83 -4.84
N GLN A 255 15.41 8.13 -5.06
CA GLN A 255 16.12 9.01 -4.14
C GLN A 255 15.09 9.68 -3.25
N VAL A 256 15.38 9.75 -1.95
CA VAL A 256 14.47 10.34 -0.95
C VAL A 256 15.24 11.35 -0.11
N LYS A 257 14.69 12.55 0.03
CA LYS A 257 15.19 13.58 0.96
C LYS A 257 14.05 14.09 1.83
N LEU A 258 14.41 14.69 2.97
CA LEU A 258 13.50 15.52 3.75
C LEU A 258 13.83 16.98 3.49
N VAL A 259 12.81 17.83 3.38
CA VAL A 259 12.92 19.28 3.23
C VAL A 259 12.30 19.95 4.46
N ASP A 260 12.89 21.05 4.91
CA ASP A 260 12.38 21.84 6.03
C ASP A 260 10.95 22.31 5.76
N VAL A 261 10.11 22.28 6.79
CA VAL A 261 8.74 22.84 6.76
C VAL A 261 8.63 23.79 7.95
N GLU A 262 9.13 25.00 7.75
CA GLU A 262 9.29 26.02 8.79
C GLU A 262 7.98 26.33 9.49
N GLU A 263 6.88 26.40 8.72
CA GLU A 263 5.55 26.71 9.24
C GLU A 263 5.03 25.64 10.22
N LEU A 264 5.52 24.40 10.14
CA LEU A 264 5.19 23.29 11.04
C LEU A 264 6.34 22.95 12.00
N SER A 265 7.41 23.75 12.02
CA SER A 265 8.60 23.53 12.86
C SER A 265 9.32 22.18 12.63
N TYR A 266 9.18 21.59 11.43
CA TYR A 266 9.96 20.42 11.03
C TYR A 266 11.25 20.84 10.32
N SER A 267 12.38 20.22 10.69
CA SER A 267 13.66 20.44 10.04
C SER A 267 14.36 19.14 9.68
N ALA A 268 14.77 19.02 8.43
CA ALA A 268 15.52 17.92 7.87
C ALA A 268 16.81 17.67 8.65
N SER A 269 17.42 18.71 9.21
CA SER A 269 18.59 18.61 10.10
C SER A 269 18.30 17.82 11.40
N LYS A 270 17.03 17.76 11.81
CA LYS A 270 16.52 16.96 12.93
C LYS A 270 15.85 15.67 12.45
N ASN A 271 16.15 15.23 11.22
CA ASN A 271 15.59 14.04 10.60
C ASN A 271 14.06 14.07 10.40
N ALA A 272 13.42 15.23 10.33
CA ALA A 272 11.96 15.32 10.10
C ALA A 272 11.61 16.46 9.13
N GLY A 273 10.74 16.24 8.15
CA GLY A 273 10.40 17.24 7.15
C GLY A 273 9.48 16.72 6.07
N GLU A 274 9.25 17.52 5.03
CA GLU A 274 8.50 17.08 3.85
C GLU A 274 9.30 16.00 3.10
N VAL A 275 8.66 14.85 2.87
CA VAL A 275 9.24 13.78 2.06
C VAL A 275 9.24 14.20 0.60
N CYS A 276 10.41 14.15 -0.04
CA CYS A 276 10.55 14.44 -1.47
C CYS A 276 11.18 13.25 -2.19
N PHE A 277 10.65 12.93 -3.37
CA PHE A 277 11.15 11.84 -4.22
C PHE A 277 11.81 12.37 -5.50
N ARG A 278 12.86 11.70 -5.94
CA ARG A 278 13.41 11.85 -7.30
C ARG A 278 13.82 10.49 -7.84
N GLY A 279 13.60 10.23 -9.12
CA GLY A 279 14.01 8.96 -9.71
C GLY A 279 13.20 8.54 -10.92
N ALA A 280 13.47 7.33 -11.39
CA ALA A 280 12.95 6.83 -12.67
C ALA A 280 11.44 6.53 -12.68
N ALA A 281 10.81 6.37 -11.50
CA ALA A 281 9.38 6.07 -11.38
C ALA A 281 8.49 7.29 -11.14
N LEU A 282 9.04 8.50 -11.19
CA LEU A 282 8.22 9.71 -11.07
C LEU A 282 7.25 9.86 -12.25
N MET A 283 6.13 10.51 -11.98
CA MET A 283 5.17 10.91 -13.00
C MET A 283 5.82 11.78 -14.08
N SER A 284 5.20 11.79 -15.26
CA SER A 284 5.54 12.74 -16.32
C SER A 284 4.93 14.13 -16.09
N GLY A 285 3.92 14.22 -15.22
CA GLY A 285 3.19 15.44 -14.88
C GLY A 285 1.69 15.18 -14.74
N TYR A 286 0.94 16.25 -14.48
CA TYR A 286 -0.51 16.23 -14.48
C TYR A 286 -1.07 16.53 -15.88
N PHE A 287 -2.05 15.73 -16.30
CA PHE A 287 -2.65 15.80 -17.62
C PHE A 287 -3.31 17.15 -17.87
N LYS A 288 -2.74 17.93 -18.80
CA LYS A 288 -3.17 19.28 -19.17
C LYS A 288 -3.13 20.29 -18.00
N ASP A 289 -2.22 20.09 -17.05
CA ASP A 289 -2.03 20.98 -15.91
C ASP A 289 -0.53 21.16 -15.61
N ASP A 290 0.15 21.84 -16.53
CA ASP A 290 1.59 22.13 -16.43
C ASP A 290 1.90 23.04 -15.23
N GLU A 291 0.98 23.94 -14.86
CA GLU A 291 1.12 24.81 -13.70
C GLU A 291 1.15 24.01 -12.39
N LEU A 292 0.24 23.06 -12.22
CA LEU A 292 0.26 22.20 -11.04
C LEU A 292 1.49 21.28 -11.05
N THR A 293 1.92 20.83 -12.23
CA THR A 293 3.12 20.01 -12.37
C THR A 293 4.35 20.75 -11.88
N ALA A 294 4.54 22.00 -12.31
CA ALA A 294 5.66 22.86 -11.88
C ALA A 294 5.58 23.28 -10.41
N LYS A 295 4.41 23.17 -9.76
CA LYS A 295 4.26 23.44 -8.31
C LYS A 295 4.74 22.29 -7.44
N VAL A 296 4.69 21.06 -7.92
CA VAL A 296 5.03 19.87 -7.13
C VAL A 296 6.35 19.23 -7.55
N ILE A 297 6.84 19.49 -8.75
CA ILE A 297 8.17 19.07 -9.20
C ILE A 297 9.05 20.31 -9.31
N ASP A 298 10.11 20.37 -8.50
CA ASP A 298 11.06 21.49 -8.53
C ASP A 298 12.02 21.42 -9.74
N ASP A 299 12.79 22.49 -9.94
CA ASP A 299 13.76 22.61 -11.06
C ASP A 299 14.88 21.55 -11.00
N GLU A 300 15.11 20.92 -9.84
CA GLU A 300 16.05 19.82 -9.65
C GLU A 300 15.42 18.43 -9.88
N GLY A 301 14.13 18.38 -10.20
CA GLY A 301 13.35 17.18 -10.46
C GLY A 301 12.86 16.46 -9.21
N TRP A 302 12.80 17.11 -8.06
CA TRP A 302 12.20 16.56 -6.84
C TRP A 302 10.70 16.76 -6.82
N LEU A 303 9.97 15.66 -6.68
CA LEU A 303 8.56 15.66 -6.34
C LEU A 303 8.39 15.95 -4.84
N HIS A 304 7.78 17.09 -4.52
CA HIS A 304 7.27 17.46 -3.21
C HIS A 304 5.95 16.74 -2.95
N THR A 305 5.96 15.80 -1.99
CA THR A 305 4.80 14.92 -1.75
C THR A 305 3.68 15.59 -0.95
N GLY A 306 3.98 16.68 -0.24
CA GLY A 306 3.09 17.26 0.75
C GLY A 306 2.89 16.40 2.01
N ASP A 307 3.64 15.31 2.17
CA ASP A 307 3.57 14.43 3.34
C ASP A 307 4.81 14.64 4.23
N ILE A 308 4.60 14.71 5.55
CA ILE A 308 5.65 14.86 6.54
C ILE A 308 6.14 13.48 6.97
N GLY A 309 7.45 13.29 6.98
CA GLY A 309 8.07 12.07 7.47
C GLY A 309 9.31 12.34 8.29
N GLU A 310 9.80 11.31 8.95
CA GLU A 310 11.03 11.32 9.72
C GLU A 310 11.88 10.08 9.46
N TRP A 311 13.20 10.26 9.47
CA TRP A 311 14.13 9.14 9.45
C TRP A 311 14.32 8.60 10.86
N LEU A 312 14.07 7.30 11.03
CA LEU A 312 14.39 6.59 12.25
C LEU A 312 15.89 6.26 12.31
N SER A 313 16.37 5.92 13.50
CA SER A 313 17.79 5.63 13.75
C SER A 313 18.34 4.43 12.98
N ASP A 314 17.46 3.55 12.47
CA ASP A 314 17.80 2.41 11.63
C ASP A 314 17.78 2.74 10.12
N GLY A 315 17.49 3.99 9.75
CA GLY A 315 17.39 4.45 8.37
C GLY A 315 16.06 4.16 7.69
N SER A 316 15.06 3.64 8.41
CA SER A 316 13.69 3.53 7.89
C SER A 316 12.96 4.88 7.95
N LEU A 317 12.06 5.10 7.00
CA LEU A 317 11.19 6.27 6.96
C LEU A 317 9.92 5.98 7.75
N ARG A 318 9.49 6.90 8.60
CA ARG A 318 8.15 6.91 9.20
C ARG A 318 7.37 8.11 8.67
N ILE A 319 6.13 7.89 8.26
CA ILE A 319 5.21 8.96 7.87
C ILE A 319 4.48 9.44 9.12
N ILE A 320 4.41 10.76 9.29
CA ILE A 320 3.73 11.42 10.40
C ILE A 320 2.29 11.75 9.99
N ASP A 321 2.12 12.65 9.01
CA ASP A 321 0.82 13.07 8.48
C ASP A 321 1.03 13.87 7.18
N ARG A 322 -0.05 14.32 6.53
CA ARG A 322 0.00 15.31 5.45
C ARG A 322 0.20 16.71 6.01
N LYS A 323 1.02 17.51 5.33
CA LYS A 323 1.18 18.95 5.60
C LYS A 323 -0.16 19.68 5.67
N SER A 324 -1.11 19.32 4.80
CA SER A 324 -2.45 19.93 4.76
C SER A 324 -3.38 19.51 5.90
N ASN A 325 -3.05 18.44 6.64
CA ASN A 325 -3.90 17.92 7.70
C ASN A 325 -3.59 18.54 9.06
N PHE A 326 -2.42 19.16 9.23
CA PHE A 326 -2.04 19.77 10.51
C PHE A 326 -3.00 20.91 10.89
N LEU A 327 -3.53 20.82 12.10
CA LEU A 327 -4.44 21.79 12.68
C LEU A 327 -3.65 22.75 13.57
N LYS A 328 -3.77 24.05 13.30
CA LYS A 328 -3.16 25.08 14.14
C LYS A 328 -4.10 25.43 15.28
N LEU A 329 -3.65 25.25 16.52
CA LEU A 329 -4.37 25.65 17.72
C LEU A 329 -4.24 27.17 17.94
N SER A 330 -5.15 27.75 18.71
CA SER A 330 -5.17 29.20 18.98
C SER A 330 -3.92 29.71 19.68
N GLN A 331 -3.27 28.86 20.48
CA GLN A 331 -1.97 29.11 21.11
C GLN A 331 -0.77 29.01 20.14
N GLY A 332 -0.98 28.61 18.88
CA GLY A 332 0.04 28.54 17.84
C GLY A 332 0.67 27.16 17.61
N ASP A 333 0.39 26.18 18.48
CA ASP A 333 0.86 24.81 18.32
C ASP A 333 0.13 24.09 17.16
N PHE A 334 0.81 23.14 16.53
CA PHE A 334 0.22 22.30 15.48
C PHE A 334 -0.05 20.88 16.00
N VAL A 335 -1.19 20.32 15.63
CA VAL A 335 -1.59 18.95 15.97
C VAL A 335 -1.86 18.17 14.70
N SER A 336 -1.35 16.93 14.64
CA SER A 336 -1.75 15.95 13.63
C SER A 336 -3.05 15.27 14.09
N PRO A 337 -4.17 15.44 13.35
CA PRO A 337 -5.38 14.71 13.65
C PRO A 337 -5.16 13.19 13.56
N GLU A 338 -4.36 12.72 12.59
CA GLU A 338 -4.15 11.29 12.40
C GLU A 338 -3.43 10.63 13.59
N GLU A 339 -2.46 11.31 14.20
CA GLU A 339 -1.83 10.83 15.43
C GLU A 339 -2.82 10.73 16.60
N VAL A 340 -3.68 11.73 16.74
CA VAL A 340 -4.71 11.77 17.80
C VAL A 340 -5.75 10.66 17.57
N GLU A 341 -6.26 10.54 16.35
CA GLU A 341 -7.19 9.49 15.95
C GLU A 341 -6.60 8.09 16.18
N LYS A 342 -5.31 7.89 15.88
CA LYS A 342 -4.60 6.64 16.13
C LYS A 342 -4.52 6.30 17.62
N ILE A 343 -4.27 7.27 18.49
CA ILE A 343 -4.22 7.06 19.94
C ILE A 343 -5.61 6.68 20.47
N TYR A 344 -6.64 7.45 20.12
CA TYR A 344 -8.01 7.17 20.58
C TYR A 344 -8.57 5.86 20.04
N SER A 345 -8.23 5.50 18.80
CA SER A 345 -8.64 4.21 18.20
C SER A 345 -8.11 2.98 18.92
N GLN A 346 -7.13 3.12 19.82
CA GLN A 346 -6.66 2.01 20.66
C GLN A 346 -7.63 1.68 21.81
N HIS A 347 -8.58 2.57 22.13
CA HIS A 347 -9.52 2.35 23.22
C HIS A 347 -10.64 1.37 22.79
N PRO A 348 -10.91 0.27 23.54
CA PRO A 348 -11.86 -0.76 23.13
C PRO A 348 -13.31 -0.30 22.87
N ALA A 349 -13.70 0.86 23.42
CA ALA A 349 -15.03 1.45 23.23
C ALA A 349 -15.15 2.31 21.95
N ILE A 350 -14.04 2.64 21.29
CA ILE A 350 -14.02 3.54 20.13
C ILE A 350 -13.95 2.67 18.87
N LYS A 351 -14.99 2.75 18.03
CA LYS A 351 -15.05 2.02 16.76
C LYS A 351 -14.44 2.81 15.60
N GLN A 352 -14.71 4.11 15.58
CA GLN A 352 -14.18 5.09 14.63
C GLN A 352 -14.10 6.43 15.37
N VAL A 353 -13.12 7.24 15.03
CA VAL A 353 -12.92 8.59 15.53
C VAL A 353 -12.71 9.49 14.31
N LEU A 354 -13.18 10.72 14.42
CA LEU A 354 -12.95 11.78 13.46
C LEU A 354 -12.70 13.04 14.27
N GLU A 355 -11.53 13.65 14.09
CA GLU A 355 -11.24 14.93 14.72
C GLU A 355 -11.78 16.09 13.87
N ILE A 356 -12.47 17.02 14.52
CA ILE A 356 -13.05 18.20 13.87
C ILE A 356 -12.66 19.42 14.70
N VAL A 357 -12.09 20.43 14.04
CA VAL A 357 -11.85 21.74 14.65
C VAL A 357 -12.99 22.68 14.29
N TYR A 358 -13.55 23.30 15.32
CA TYR A 358 -14.48 24.42 15.17
C TYR A 358 -13.72 25.70 15.50
N GLU A 359 -13.61 26.61 14.52
CA GLU A 359 -13.28 28.00 14.80
C GLU A 359 -14.49 28.63 15.50
N ILE A 360 -14.29 29.12 16.74
CA ILE A 360 -15.31 29.85 17.52
C ILE A 360 -15.08 31.34 17.36
#